data_AF-A0A0Q8FV53-F1
#
_entry.id   AF-A0A0Q8FV53-F1
#
_cell.length_a   1.000
_cell.length_b   1.000
_cell.length_c   1.000
_cell.angle_alpha   90.00
_cell.angle_beta   90.00
_cell.angle_gamma   90.00
#
_symmetry.space_group_name_H-M   'P 1'
#
loop_
_entity.id
_entity.type
_entity.pdbx_description
1 polymer ?
#
loop_
_entity_poly.entity_id
_entity_poly.type
_entity_poly.pdbx_seq_one_letter_code
_entity_poly.pdbx_strand_id
1 'polypeptide(L)'
;MDKLFARFANATARVTGSPPAFILCVLLVVTWAVTGPIFKFSQSWQLVINTGTTIITFLMVFLIQNTQNRDGEAVQTKLDELILTSDAENQFIGIEKLTEKELAAMHARCAEHAKVAQDRLDKVSAEREARTKSRASPRTKRSPVKRPPARNAPARRVKTS
;
A
#
# COMPACT_ATOMS: atom_id res chain seq x y z
N MET A 1 -17.84 -28.90 -15.48
CA MET A 1 -18.87 -27.98 -16.00
C MET A 1 -18.40 -26.52 -15.90
N ASP A 2 -17.33 -26.27 -15.14
CA ASP A 2 -16.80 -24.96 -14.76
C ASP A 2 -16.14 -24.19 -15.91
N LYS A 3 -15.49 -24.88 -16.86
CA LYS A 3 -14.80 -24.21 -17.98
C LYS A 3 -15.76 -23.53 -18.96
N LEU A 4 -16.96 -24.10 -19.19
CA LEU A 4 -17.97 -23.51 -20.08
C LEU A 4 -18.66 -22.33 -19.42
N PHE A 5 -19.08 -22.47 -18.16
CA PHE A 5 -19.64 -21.38 -17.38
C PHE A 5 -18.63 -20.23 -17.21
N ALA A 6 -17.38 -20.52 -16.89
CA ALA A 6 -16.34 -19.50 -16.78
C ALA A 6 -16.03 -18.81 -18.11
N ARG A 7 -16.06 -19.53 -19.24
CA ARG A 7 -15.92 -18.92 -20.58
C ARG A 7 -17.11 -18.01 -20.90
N PHE A 8 -18.33 -18.46 -20.63
CA PHE A 8 -19.53 -17.66 -20.80
C PHE A 8 -19.51 -16.41 -19.90
N ALA A 9 -19.24 -16.57 -18.60
CA ALA A 9 -19.17 -15.46 -17.66
C ALA A 9 -18.10 -14.43 -18.05
N ASN A 10 -16.91 -14.87 -18.47
CA ASN A 10 -15.86 -13.97 -18.94
C ASN A 10 -16.21 -13.28 -20.27
N ALA A 11 -16.83 -14.01 -21.20
CA ALA A 11 -17.27 -13.43 -22.47
C ALA A 11 -18.34 -12.37 -22.20
N THR A 12 -19.33 -12.68 -21.36
CA THR A 12 -20.38 -11.76 -20.94
C THR A 12 -19.79 -10.55 -20.22
N ALA A 13 -18.95 -10.73 -19.19
CA ALA A 13 -18.30 -9.63 -18.48
C ALA A 13 -17.49 -8.71 -19.42
N ARG A 14 -16.76 -9.29 -20.38
CA ARG A 14 -15.98 -8.54 -21.36
C ARG A 14 -16.85 -7.77 -22.35
N VAL A 15 -17.96 -8.36 -22.79
CA VAL A 15 -18.92 -7.73 -23.69
C VAL A 15 -19.66 -6.61 -22.96
N THR A 16 -20.24 -6.88 -21.80
CA THR A 16 -21.03 -5.91 -21.01
C THR A 16 -20.19 -4.73 -20.50
N GLY A 17 -18.89 -4.93 -20.25
CA GLY A 17 -17.96 -3.87 -19.87
C GLY A 17 -17.39 -3.03 -21.02
N SER A 18 -17.72 -3.35 -22.28
CA SER A 18 -17.12 -2.69 -23.44
C SER A 18 -17.87 -1.40 -23.85
N PRO A 19 -17.18 -0.35 -24.34
CA PRO A 19 -17.81 0.87 -24.85
C PRO A 19 -18.96 0.66 -25.87
N PRO A 20 -18.87 -0.25 -26.86
CA PRO A 20 -19.98 -0.49 -27.79
C PRO A 20 -21.21 -1.12 -27.12
N ALA A 21 -21.04 -1.95 -26.08
CA ALA A 21 -22.18 -2.50 -25.35
C ALA A 21 -22.93 -1.42 -24.57
N PHE A 22 -22.22 -0.43 -24.01
CA PHE A 22 -22.84 0.72 -23.37
C PHE A 22 -23.70 1.51 -24.37
N ILE A 23 -23.17 1.79 -25.56
CA ILE A 23 -23.92 2.48 -26.63
C ILE A 23 -25.17 1.68 -27.02
N LEU A 24 -25.06 0.37 -27.18
CA LEU A 24 -26.20 -0.50 -27.47
C LEU A 24 -27.27 -0.45 -26.37
N CYS A 25 -26.87 -0.50 -25.09
CA CYS A 25 -27.79 -0.36 -23.96
C CYS A 25 -28.51 0.98 -23.97
N VAL A 26 -27.79 2.08 -24.22
CA VAL A 26 -28.40 3.42 -24.33
C VAL A 26 -29.42 3.47 -25.46
N LEU A 27 -29.08 2.92 -26.64
CA LEU A 27 -30.00 2.85 -27.78
C LEU A 27 -31.25 2.03 -27.47
N LEU A 28 -31.13 0.92 -26.73
CA LEU A 28 -32.27 0.13 -26.27
C LEU A 28 -33.18 0.92 -25.35
N VAL A 29 -32.63 1.65 -24.38
CA VAL A 29 -33.41 2.50 -23.47
C VAL A 29 -34.11 3.64 -24.23
N VAL A 30 -33.41 4.28 -25.18
CA VAL A 30 -33.99 5.34 -26.03
C VAL A 30 -35.12 4.77 -26.89
N THR A 31 -34.92 3.62 -27.53
CA THR A 31 -35.94 2.95 -28.35
C THR A 31 -37.18 2.65 -27.50
N TRP A 32 -36.99 2.07 -26.31
CA TRP A 32 -38.08 1.82 -25.37
C TRP A 32 -38.81 3.12 -25.01
N ALA A 33 -38.10 4.19 -24.66
CA ALA A 33 -38.69 5.49 -24.32
C ALA A 33 -39.53 6.08 -25.47
N VAL A 34 -39.04 5.99 -26.72
CA VAL A 34 -39.75 6.47 -27.92
C VAL A 34 -40.99 5.64 -28.22
N THR A 35 -41.03 4.36 -27.85
CA THR A 35 -42.27 3.55 -27.95
C THR A 35 -43.32 3.92 -26.88
N GLY A 36 -42.94 4.59 -25.80
CA GLY A 36 -43.84 4.97 -24.69
C GLY A 36 -45.10 5.75 -25.09
N PRO A 37 -44.99 6.82 -25.89
CA PRO A 37 -46.15 7.56 -26.42
C PRO A 37 -47.14 6.71 -27.22
N ILE A 38 -46.64 5.73 -28.00
CA ILE A 38 -47.48 4.81 -28.79
C ILE A 38 -48.33 3.94 -27.86
N PHE A 39 -47.73 3.47 -26.77
CA PHE A 39 -48.40 2.64 -25.76
C PHE A 39 -49.07 3.45 -24.64
N LYS A 40 -49.19 4.77 -24.79
CA LYS A 40 -49.76 5.70 -23.79
C LYS A 40 -49.17 5.52 -22.39
N PHE A 41 -47.90 5.15 -22.29
CA PHE A 41 -47.23 4.84 -21.02
C PHE A 41 -48.00 3.83 -20.14
N SER A 42 -48.60 2.82 -20.78
CA SER A 42 -49.42 1.80 -20.10
C SER A 42 -48.65 1.03 -19.02
N GLN A 43 -49.41 0.41 -18.10
CA GLN A 43 -48.84 -0.43 -17.04
C GLN A 43 -48.00 -1.59 -17.59
N SER A 44 -48.44 -2.23 -18.69
CA SER A 44 -47.66 -3.29 -19.33
C SER A 44 -46.34 -2.78 -19.91
N TRP A 45 -46.31 -1.56 -20.45
CA TRP A 45 -45.09 -0.96 -21.02
C TRP A 45 -44.04 -0.65 -19.94
N GLN A 46 -44.47 -0.17 -18.76
CA GLN A 46 -43.59 0.03 -17.60
C GLN A 46 -43.14 -1.30 -16.98
N LEU A 47 -44.07 -2.27 -16.89
CA LEU A 47 -43.79 -3.59 -16.32
C LEU A 47 -42.68 -4.32 -17.09
N VAL A 48 -42.67 -4.23 -18.43
CA VAL A 48 -41.67 -4.89 -19.27
C VAL A 48 -40.25 -4.43 -18.93
N ILE A 49 -39.99 -3.11 -18.84
CA ILE A 49 -38.63 -2.65 -18.54
C ILE A 49 -38.25 -2.96 -17.09
N ASN A 50 -39.18 -2.79 -16.15
CA ASN A 50 -38.89 -2.96 -14.73
C ASN A 50 -38.59 -4.44 -14.42
N THR A 51 -39.38 -5.34 -14.99
CA THR A 51 -39.17 -6.79 -14.87
C THR A 51 -37.91 -7.23 -15.60
N GLY A 52 -37.69 -6.74 -16.82
CA GLY A 52 -36.51 -7.09 -17.62
C GLY A 52 -35.21 -6.66 -16.96
N THR A 53 -35.13 -5.40 -16.52
CA THR A 53 -33.96 -4.88 -15.83
C THR A 53 -33.72 -5.60 -14.50
N THR A 54 -34.77 -5.98 -13.77
CA THR A 54 -34.63 -6.75 -12.52
C THR A 54 -33.99 -8.12 -12.77
N ILE A 55 -34.47 -8.87 -13.77
CA ILE A 55 -33.88 -10.16 -14.15
C ILE A 55 -32.42 -9.99 -14.58
N ILE A 56 -32.15 -9.02 -15.46
CA ILE A 56 -30.78 -8.74 -15.94
C ILE A 56 -29.88 -8.37 -14.77
N THR A 57 -30.35 -7.53 -13.85
CA THR A 57 -29.57 -7.09 -12.69
C THR A 57 -29.27 -8.25 -11.76
N PHE A 58 -30.24 -9.12 -11.47
CA PHE A 58 -29.99 -10.33 -10.68
C PHE A 58 -28.93 -11.23 -11.33
N LEU A 59 -29.08 -11.50 -12.64
CA LEU A 59 -28.10 -12.26 -13.39
C LEU A 59 -26.72 -11.57 -13.37
N MET A 60 -26.68 -10.25 -13.51
CA MET A 60 -25.46 -9.46 -13.50
C MET A 60 -24.76 -9.51 -12.15
N VAL A 61 -25.50 -9.46 -11.03
CA VAL A 61 -24.93 -9.63 -9.68
C VAL A 61 -24.25 -10.98 -9.57
N PHE A 62 -24.89 -12.07 -10.00
CA PHE A 62 -24.25 -13.40 -10.01
C PHE A 62 -23.03 -13.47 -10.92
N LEU A 63 -23.09 -12.88 -12.12
CA LEU A 63 -21.97 -12.84 -13.06
C LEU A 63 -20.78 -12.04 -12.52
N ILE A 64 -21.04 -10.86 -11.98
CA ILE A 64 -20.03 -10.01 -11.34
C ILE A 64 -19.41 -10.75 -10.16
N GLN A 65 -20.22 -11.34 -9.28
CA GLN A 65 -19.72 -12.10 -8.14
C GLN A 65 -18.84 -13.28 -8.58
N ASN A 66 -19.22 -14.02 -9.62
CA ASN A 66 -18.41 -15.12 -10.14
C ASN A 66 -17.09 -14.65 -10.75
N THR A 67 -17.11 -13.59 -11.55
CA THR A 67 -15.87 -13.02 -12.13
C THR A 67 -14.97 -12.44 -11.04
N GLN A 68 -15.54 -11.69 -10.09
CA GLN A 68 -14.80 -11.11 -8.97
C GLN A 68 -14.21 -12.18 -8.05
N ASN A 69 -14.95 -13.25 -7.73
CA ASN A 69 -14.43 -14.35 -6.91
C ASN A 69 -13.19 -14.99 -7.55
N ARG A 70 -13.27 -15.26 -8.86
CA ARG A 70 -12.19 -15.91 -9.60
C ARG A 70 -10.98 -14.99 -9.84
N ASP A 71 -11.22 -13.70 -10.08
CA ASP A 71 -10.15 -12.71 -10.22
C ASP A 71 -9.46 -12.45 -8.87
N GLY A 72 -10.21 -12.49 -7.75
CA GLY A 72 -9.67 -12.43 -6.39
C GLY A 72 -8.68 -13.56 -6.09
N GLU A 73 -9.06 -14.81 -6.36
CA GLU A 73 -8.18 -15.98 -6.19
C GLU A 73 -6.92 -15.89 -7.08
N ALA A 74 -7.06 -15.37 -8.30
CA ALA A 74 -5.93 -15.22 -9.21
C ALA A 74 -4.94 -14.13 -8.76
N VAL A 75 -5.44 -13.02 -8.19
CA VAL A 75 -4.58 -11.98 -7.60
C VAL A 75 -3.84 -12.52 -6.38
N GLN A 76 -4.52 -13.25 -5.49
CA GLN A 76 -3.89 -13.88 -4.33
C GLN A 76 -2.76 -14.83 -4.74
N THR A 77 -3.00 -15.72 -5.70
CA THR A 77 -1.98 -16.65 -6.20
C THR A 77 -0.75 -15.92 -6.77
N LYS A 78 -0.95 -14.80 -7.47
CA LYS A 78 0.15 -13.98 -8.00
C LYS A 78 0.93 -13.27 -6.89
N LEU A 79 0.25 -12.81 -5.84
CA LEU A 79 0.89 -12.19 -4.68
C LEU A 79 1.69 -13.23 -3.89
N ASP A 80 1.13 -14.44 -3.70
CA ASP A 80 1.83 -15.55 -3.05
C ASP A 80 3.13 -15.91 -3.78
N GLU A 81 3.11 -15.99 -5.11
CA GLU A 81 4.32 -16.24 -5.91
C GLU A 81 5.36 -15.11 -5.79
N LEU A 82 4.90 -13.85 -5.74
CA LEU A 82 5.80 -12.69 -5.53
C LEU A 82 6.42 -12.71 -4.12
N ILE A 83 5.64 -13.06 -3.09
CA ILE A 83 6.17 -13.20 -1.73
C ILE A 83 7.22 -14.31 -1.71
N LEU A 84 6.90 -15.47 -2.29
CA LEU A 84 7.79 -16.64 -2.34
C LEU A 84 9.13 -16.37 -3.04
N THR A 85 9.13 -15.54 -4.08
CA THR A 85 10.33 -15.20 -4.87
C THR A 85 11.07 -13.97 -4.37
N SER A 86 10.48 -13.23 -3.43
CA SER A 86 11.08 -12.05 -2.80
C SER A 86 11.74 -12.41 -1.46
N ASP A 87 12.54 -11.49 -0.91
CA ASP A 87 13.08 -11.60 0.45
C ASP A 87 12.03 -11.29 1.54
N ALA A 88 10.74 -11.37 1.18
CA ALA A 88 9.63 -11.23 2.10
C ALA A 88 9.42 -12.53 2.88
N GLU A 89 8.95 -12.41 4.11
CA GLU A 89 8.78 -13.55 5.00
C GLU A 89 7.62 -14.42 4.49
N ASN A 90 7.89 -15.67 4.05
CA ASN A 90 6.90 -16.61 3.51
C ASN A 90 5.66 -16.85 4.39
N GLN A 91 5.69 -16.44 5.66
CA GLN A 91 4.55 -16.44 6.58
C GLN A 91 3.37 -15.55 6.11
N PHE A 92 3.57 -14.68 5.12
CA PHE A 92 2.51 -13.88 4.50
C PHE A 92 1.83 -14.56 3.31
N ILE A 93 2.17 -15.81 2.98
CA ILE A 93 1.47 -16.58 1.94
C ILE A 93 0.15 -17.09 2.49
N GLY A 94 -0.95 -16.87 1.77
CA GLY A 94 -2.28 -17.39 2.12
C GLY A 94 -2.96 -16.72 3.33
N ILE A 95 -2.61 -15.47 3.67
CA ILE A 95 -3.15 -14.78 4.86
C ILE A 95 -4.68 -14.63 4.79
N GLU A 96 -5.25 -14.58 3.59
CA GLU A 96 -6.69 -14.43 3.36
C GLU A 96 -7.51 -15.61 3.92
N LYS A 97 -6.86 -16.75 4.16
CA LYS A 97 -7.51 -17.96 4.71
C LYS A 97 -7.49 -18.01 6.23
N LEU A 98 -6.76 -17.10 6.87
CA LEU A 98 -6.70 -17.01 8.33
C LEU A 98 -8.05 -16.56 8.89
N THR A 99 -8.38 -17.04 10.08
CA THR A 99 -9.51 -16.48 10.82
C THR A 99 -9.20 -15.04 11.23
N GLU A 100 -10.25 -14.26 11.51
CA GLU A 100 -10.10 -12.84 11.87
C GLU A 100 -9.19 -12.63 13.10
N LYS A 101 -9.24 -13.56 14.07
CA LYS A 101 -8.34 -13.55 15.25
C LYS A 101 -6.88 -13.80 14.88
N GLU A 102 -6.63 -14.76 13.99
CA GLU A 102 -5.27 -15.10 13.55
C GLU A 102 -4.68 -13.99 12.67
N LEU A 103 -5.49 -13.40 11.80
CA LEU A 103 -5.11 -12.26 10.97
C LEU A 103 -4.76 -11.04 11.84
N ALA A 104 -5.55 -10.77 12.89
CA ALA A 104 -5.27 -9.70 13.85
C ALA A 104 -3.95 -9.93 14.61
N ALA A 105 -3.68 -11.18 15.00
CA ALA A 105 -2.43 -11.54 15.67
C ALA A 105 -1.20 -11.35 14.75
N MET A 106 -1.32 -11.72 13.47
CA MET A 106 -0.27 -11.48 12.47
C MET A 106 -0.04 -9.98 12.24
N HIS A 107 -1.11 -9.20 12.13
CA HIS A 107 -1.02 -7.74 12.02
C HIS A 107 -0.30 -7.11 13.22
N ALA A 108 -0.62 -7.55 14.44
CA ALA A 108 0.01 -7.05 15.65
C ALA A 108 1.52 -7.33 15.68
N ARG A 109 1.95 -8.54 15.29
CA ARG A 109 3.37 -8.89 15.17
C ARG A 109 4.09 -8.07 14.12
N CYS A 110 3.48 -7.89 12.94
CA CYS A 110 4.06 -7.07 11.87
C CYS A 110 4.22 -5.60 12.31
N ALA A 111 3.22 -5.05 13.00
CA ALA A 111 3.29 -3.70 13.56
C ALA A 111 4.38 -3.55 14.63
N GLU A 112 4.57 -4.57 15.47
CA GLU A 112 5.65 -4.60 16.45
C GLU A 112 7.03 -4.62 15.76
N HIS A 113 7.22 -5.52 14.80
CA HIS A 113 8.46 -5.62 14.03
C HIS A 113 8.79 -4.31 13.29
N ALA A 114 7.78 -3.66 12.70
CA ALA A 114 7.93 -2.37 12.04
C ALA A 114 8.36 -1.26 13.01
N LYS A 115 7.78 -1.22 14.22
CA LYS A 115 8.20 -0.27 15.27
C LYS A 115 9.64 -0.50 15.70
N VAL A 116 10.04 -1.76 15.94
CA VAL A 116 11.41 -2.11 16.33
C VAL A 116 12.41 -1.72 15.24
N ALA A 117 12.06 -1.94 13.97
CA ALA A 117 12.88 -1.53 12.84
C ALA A 117 13.03 0.01 12.74
N GLN A 118 11.94 0.75 12.92
CA GLN A 118 11.95 2.22 12.96
C GLN A 118 12.80 2.76 14.11
N ASP A 119 12.59 2.27 15.33
CA ASP A 119 13.38 2.66 16.51
C ASP A 119 14.88 2.41 16.30
N ARG A 120 15.22 1.31 15.61
CA ARG A 120 16.61 0.99 15.28
C ARG A 120 17.18 1.99 14.28
N LEU A 121 16.41 2.39 13.26
CA LEU A 121 16.83 3.40 12.29
C LEU A 121 17.00 4.78 12.95
N ASP A 122 16.10 5.15 13.86
CA ASP A 122 16.16 6.41 14.60
C ASP A 122 17.35 6.48 15.56
N LYS A 123 17.68 5.37 16.21
CA LYS A 123 18.92 5.27 17.01
C LYS A 123 20.16 5.44 16.15
N VAL A 124 20.20 4.79 14.98
CA VAL A 124 21.33 4.89 14.05
C VAL A 124 21.46 6.31 13.48
N SER A 125 20.35 6.98 13.16
CA SER A 125 20.37 8.36 12.67
C SER A 125 20.84 9.32 13.78
N ALA A 126 20.31 9.19 15.00
CA ALA A 126 20.74 9.97 16.16
C ALA A 126 22.23 9.79 16.49
N GLU A 127 22.74 8.56 16.43
CA GLU A 127 24.18 8.28 16.60
C GLU A 127 25.04 8.91 15.50
N ARG A 128 24.57 8.87 14.24
CA ARG A 128 25.27 9.50 13.11
C ARG A 128 25.31 11.01 13.27
N GLU A 129 24.22 11.63 13.72
CA GLU A 129 24.16 13.06 14.01
C GLU A 129 25.06 13.44 15.19
N ALA A 130 25.09 12.65 16.26
CA ALA A 130 25.96 12.86 17.41
C ALA A 130 27.45 12.76 17.02
N ARG A 131 27.83 11.76 16.21
CA ARG A 131 29.20 11.64 15.66
C ARG A 131 29.55 12.81 14.77
N THR A 132 28.60 13.33 13.98
CA THR A 132 28.82 14.47 13.09
C THR A 132 29.00 15.77 13.88
N LYS A 133 28.18 16.01 14.91
CA LYS A 133 28.31 17.15 15.84
C LYS A 133 29.60 17.08 16.67
N SER A 134 29.99 15.89 17.14
CA SER A 134 31.26 15.67 17.85
C SER A 134 32.46 15.96 16.97
N ARG A 135 32.42 15.55 15.69
CA ARG A 135 33.47 15.83 14.70
C ARG A 135 33.53 17.30 14.26
N ALA A 136 32.42 18.03 14.40
CA ALA A 136 32.31 19.46 14.09
C ALA A 136 32.67 20.39 15.28
N SER A 137 32.86 19.86 16.50
CA SER A 137 33.26 20.67 17.66
C SER A 137 34.76 21.01 17.59
N PRO A 138 35.16 22.28 17.40
CA PRO A 138 36.56 22.64 17.29
C PRO A 138 37.23 22.57 18.67
N ARG A 139 38.33 21.83 18.72
CA ARG A 139 39.45 21.87 19.67
C ARG A 139 39.56 23.20 20.44
N THR A 140 38.77 23.39 21.50
CA THR A 140 38.81 24.61 22.31
C THR A 140 38.79 24.25 23.79
N LYS A 141 40.00 24.17 24.35
CA LYS A 141 40.41 24.57 25.73
C LYS A 141 41.79 23.97 26.01
N ARG A 142 42.83 24.55 25.40
CA ARG A 142 44.18 24.51 25.99
C ARG A 142 44.25 25.68 26.98
N SER A 143 44.20 25.37 28.27
CA SER A 143 44.40 26.36 29.34
C SER A 143 45.77 27.02 29.21
N PRO A 144 45.92 28.33 29.49
CA PRO A 144 47.20 29.01 29.38
C PRO A 144 48.12 28.53 30.51
N VAL A 145 49.27 27.96 30.13
CA VAL A 145 50.33 27.56 31.07
C VAL A 145 50.92 28.81 31.71
N LYS A 146 50.79 28.94 33.04
CA LYS A 146 51.47 30.01 33.83
C LYS A 146 52.98 29.81 33.74
N ARG A 147 53.69 30.80 33.22
CA ARG A 147 55.15 30.88 33.17
C ARG A 147 55.67 31.35 34.55
N PRO A 148 56.66 30.69 35.17
CA PRO A 148 57.24 31.18 36.43
C PRO A 148 58.16 32.39 36.18
N PRO A 149 58.32 33.30 37.17
CA PRO A 149 59.10 34.53 37.00
C PRO A 149 60.61 34.27 36.95
N ALA A 150 61.31 35.07 36.15
CA ALA A 150 62.75 35.00 35.93
C ALA A 150 63.54 35.28 37.22
N ARG A 151 64.49 34.40 37.54
CA ARG A 151 65.42 34.54 38.66
C ARG A 151 66.59 35.44 38.23
N ASN A 152 66.74 36.58 38.91
CA ASN A 152 67.84 37.53 38.72
C ASN A 152 69.22 36.85 38.90
N ALA A 153 70.14 37.15 38.00
CA ALA A 153 71.55 36.74 38.04
C ALA A 153 72.33 37.59 39.06
N PRO A 154 73.31 37.03 39.80
CA PRO A 154 74.13 37.82 40.71
C PRO A 154 75.27 38.54 39.99
N ALA A 155 75.53 39.76 40.45
CA ALA A 155 76.57 40.65 39.96
C ALA A 155 77.99 40.12 40.26
N ARG A 156 78.84 40.26 39.25
CA ARG A 156 80.28 40.02 39.26
C ARG A 156 80.97 40.88 40.32
N ARG A 157 81.80 40.28 41.19
CA ARG A 157 82.83 41.01 41.94
C ARG A 157 84.17 40.30 41.87
N VAL A 158 85.09 40.96 41.19
CA VAL A 158 86.53 40.71 41.13
C VAL A 158 87.18 41.41 42.32
N LYS A 159 88.15 40.76 42.98
CA LYS A 159 89.31 41.32 43.75
C LYS A 159 90.16 40.11 44.21
N THR A 160 91.34 39.81 43.65
CA THR A 160 92.69 40.37 43.89
C THR A 160 93.07 40.47 45.37
N SER A 161 93.82 39.49 45.89
CA SER A 161 95.26 39.55 46.19
C SER A 161 95.72 38.26 46.87
#